data_AF-A0A963EBU4-F1
#
_entry.id   AF-A0A963EBU4-F1
#
_cell.length_a   1.000
_cell.length_b   1.000
_cell.length_c   1.000
_cell.angle_alpha   90.00
_cell.angle_beta   90.00
_cell.angle_gamma   90.00
#
_symmetry.space_group_name_H-M   'P 1'
#
loop_
_entity.id
_entity.type
_entity.pdbx_description
1 polymer ?
#
loop_
_entity_poly.entity_id
_entity_poly.type
_entity_poly.pdbx_seq_one_letter_code
_entity_poly.pdbx_strand_id
1 'polypeptide(L)'
;ALGAEVRWASCNIFSTQDHAAAAIAAQGIPVYAFKGENLTEYWNFTHKIFEWADGGTPNMILDDGGDATLLIHLGSKAESDISVLDNPTSEEERVLYAAIKARLAEQPGWYSNILGNIRGVTEETTTGVHRLYQMQEQNDLPFPAINVNDSVTKSKFDNLYGCRES
;
A
#
# COMPACT_ATOMS: atom_id res chain seq x y z
N ALA A 1 20.95 -3.61 -0.16
CA ALA A 1 22.01 -3.46 -1.19
C ALA A 1 22.23 -2.00 -1.63
N LEU A 2 21.19 -1.18 -1.82
CA LEU A 2 21.32 0.21 -2.32
C LEU A 2 21.09 1.29 -1.25
N GLY A 3 21.16 0.93 0.04
CA GLY A 3 21.06 1.88 1.16
C GLY A 3 19.65 2.17 1.67
N ALA A 4 18.60 1.62 1.07
CA ALA A 4 17.23 1.75 1.59
C ALA A 4 17.02 0.92 2.86
N GLU A 5 16.34 1.51 3.83
CA GLU A 5 15.65 0.80 4.90
C GLU A 5 14.23 0.50 4.44
N VAL A 6 13.72 -0.69 4.76
CA VAL A 6 12.54 -1.24 4.10
C VAL A 6 11.65 -1.95 5.12
N ARG A 7 10.34 -1.82 4.93
CA ARG A 7 9.29 -2.57 5.62
C ARG A 7 8.33 -3.08 4.55
N TRP A 8 7.86 -4.31 4.67
CA TRP A 8 7.10 -4.96 3.59
C TRP A 8 5.83 -5.62 4.08
N ALA A 9 4.78 -5.58 3.24
CA ALA A 9 3.55 -6.35 3.38
C ALA A 9 3.18 -6.90 2.00
N SER A 10 2.35 -7.94 1.95
CA SER A 10 1.80 -8.44 0.68
C SER A 10 0.73 -7.48 0.14
N CYS A 11 0.48 -7.50 -1.17
CA CYS A 11 -0.68 -6.87 -1.81
C CYS A 11 -1.84 -7.87 -2.05
N ASN A 12 -1.69 -9.13 -1.61
CA ASN A 12 -2.73 -10.14 -1.73
C ASN A 12 -2.64 -11.20 -0.61
N ILE A 13 -3.80 -11.55 -0.07
CA ILE A 13 -3.93 -12.47 1.06
C ILE A 13 -3.46 -13.91 0.79
N PHE A 14 -3.30 -14.31 -0.47
CA PHE A 14 -2.90 -15.68 -0.85
C PHE A 14 -1.58 -15.75 -1.63
N SER A 15 -0.97 -14.62 -1.99
CA SER A 15 0.21 -14.59 -2.85
C SER A 15 1.51 -14.87 -2.10
N THR A 16 1.54 -14.63 -0.79
CA THR A 16 2.75 -14.80 0.02
C THR A 16 3.32 -16.20 -0.12
N GLN A 17 4.64 -16.28 -0.30
CA GLN A 17 5.40 -17.50 -0.11
C GLN A 17 6.06 -17.44 1.28
N ASP A 18 5.55 -18.20 2.25
CA ASP A 18 5.96 -18.03 3.66
C ASP A 18 7.46 -18.24 3.89
N HIS A 19 8.09 -19.14 3.12
CA HIS A 19 9.53 -19.36 3.18
C HIS A 19 10.33 -18.16 2.65
N ALA A 20 9.81 -17.42 1.67
CA ALA A 20 10.40 -16.18 1.20
C ALA A 20 10.24 -15.08 2.26
N ALA A 21 9.05 -14.92 2.84
CA ALA A 21 8.79 -13.97 3.93
C ALA A 21 9.74 -14.23 5.12
N ALA A 22 9.89 -15.49 5.53
CA ALA A 22 10.82 -15.89 6.59
C ALA A 22 12.29 -15.59 6.25
N ALA A 23 12.73 -15.83 5.02
CA ALA A 23 14.10 -15.56 4.60
C ALA A 23 14.44 -14.05 4.57
N ILE A 24 13.47 -13.20 4.24
CA ILE A 24 13.63 -11.74 4.32
C ILE A 24 13.61 -11.27 5.77
N ALA A 25 12.68 -11.77 6.59
CA ALA A 25 12.61 -11.44 8.02
C ALA A 25 13.89 -11.85 8.77
N ALA A 26 14.51 -12.99 8.43
CA ALA A 26 15.77 -13.44 9.01
C ALA A 26 16.96 -12.50 8.75
N GLN A 27 16.85 -11.60 7.76
CA GLN A 27 17.84 -10.54 7.50
C GLN A 27 17.59 -9.27 8.33
N GLY A 28 16.60 -9.29 9.23
CA GLY A 28 16.22 -8.14 10.06
C GLY A 28 15.32 -7.12 9.35
N ILE A 29 14.81 -7.45 8.16
CA ILE A 29 13.87 -6.61 7.42
C ILE A 29 12.45 -6.91 7.92
N PRO A 30 11.69 -5.92 8.43
CA PRO A 30 10.31 -6.14 8.85
C PRO A 30 9.42 -6.59 7.69
N VAL A 31 8.82 -7.78 7.82
CA VAL A 31 7.86 -8.34 6.86
C VAL A 31 6.58 -8.71 7.59
N TYR A 32 5.46 -8.22 7.09
CA TYR A 32 4.11 -8.43 7.61
C TYR A 32 3.28 -9.12 6.54
N ALA A 33 3.48 -10.43 6.38
CA ALA A 33 2.80 -11.21 5.37
C ALA A 33 2.87 -12.69 5.70
N PHE A 34 1.76 -13.41 5.52
CA PHE A 34 1.76 -14.87 5.43
C PHE A 34 0.64 -15.34 4.49
N LYS A 35 0.76 -16.56 3.96
CA LYS A 35 -0.22 -17.09 3.02
C LYS A 35 -1.51 -17.47 3.73
N GLY A 36 -2.63 -16.91 3.28
CA GLY A 36 -3.95 -17.16 3.85
C GLY A 36 -4.27 -16.28 5.04
N GLU A 37 -3.58 -15.14 5.18
CA GLU A 37 -4.03 -14.06 6.07
C GLU A 37 -5.46 -13.62 5.72
N ASN A 38 -6.21 -13.14 6.70
CA ASN A 38 -7.54 -12.60 6.45
C ASN A 38 -7.48 -11.09 6.14
N LEU A 39 -8.58 -10.51 5.67
CA LEU A 39 -8.64 -9.09 5.30
C LEU A 39 -8.31 -8.13 6.45
N THR A 40 -8.59 -8.51 7.70
CA THR A 40 -8.24 -7.67 8.86
C THR A 40 -6.74 -7.71 9.11
N GLU A 41 -6.11 -8.88 8.98
CA GLU A 41 -4.65 -9.01 9.05
C GLU A 41 -3.98 -8.24 7.91
N TYR A 42 -4.47 -8.38 6.68
CA TYR A 42 -4.01 -7.65 5.50
C TYR A 42 -3.94 -6.14 5.76
N TRP A 43 -5.06 -5.51 6.11
CA TRP A 43 -5.07 -4.07 6.34
C TRP A 43 -4.26 -3.66 7.57
N ASN A 44 -4.17 -4.50 8.61
CA ASN A 44 -3.27 -4.25 9.73
C ASN A 44 -1.80 -4.29 9.30
N PHE A 45 -1.42 -5.23 8.43
CA PHE A 45 -0.08 -5.34 7.87
C PHE A 45 0.26 -4.16 6.96
N THR A 46 -0.70 -3.67 6.17
CA THR A 46 -0.56 -2.43 5.38
C THR A 46 -0.33 -1.21 6.28
N HIS A 47 -0.90 -1.15 7.49
CA HIS A 47 -0.52 -0.08 8.45
C HIS A 47 0.91 -0.28 8.99
N LYS A 48 1.30 -1.52 9.29
CA LYS A 48 2.60 -1.84 9.90
C LYS A 48 3.81 -1.44 9.05
N ILE A 49 3.67 -1.38 7.72
CA ILE A 49 4.76 -0.90 6.84
C ILE A 49 5.03 0.60 6.98
N PHE A 50 4.09 1.37 7.54
CA PHE A 50 4.26 2.81 7.81
C PHE A 50 4.69 3.13 9.25
N GLU A 51 4.76 2.13 10.15
CA GLU A 51 5.15 2.32 11.55
C GLU A 51 6.67 2.16 11.75
N TRP A 52 7.43 3.25 11.77
CA TRP A 52 8.89 3.20 11.96
C TRP A 52 9.28 3.35 13.43
N ALA A 53 10.24 2.54 13.88
CA ALA A 53 10.57 2.38 15.31
C ALA A 53 11.24 3.61 15.95
N ASP A 54 11.83 4.48 15.13
CA ASP A 54 12.44 5.75 15.53
C ASP A 54 11.44 6.91 15.61
N GLY A 55 10.15 6.63 15.39
CA GLY A 55 9.10 7.65 15.31
C GLY A 55 9.07 8.40 13.97
N GLY A 56 9.89 7.96 12.99
CA GLY A 56 9.85 8.46 11.62
C GLY A 56 8.65 7.95 10.83
N THR A 57 8.62 8.35 9.56
CA THR A 57 7.65 7.88 8.55
C THR A 57 8.43 7.47 7.30
N PRO A 58 7.89 6.58 6.44
CA PRO A 58 8.54 6.34 5.16
C PRO A 58 8.53 7.61 4.32
N ASN A 59 9.42 7.65 3.33
CA ASN A 59 9.52 8.75 2.38
C ASN A 59 9.25 8.32 0.93
N MET A 60 8.98 7.03 0.70
CA MET A 60 8.69 6.44 -0.60
C MET A 60 7.66 5.33 -0.42
N ILE A 61 6.85 5.09 -1.46
CA ILE A 61 5.98 3.92 -1.56
C ILE A 61 6.39 3.13 -2.82
N LEU A 62 6.53 1.82 -2.69
CA LEU A 62 6.60 0.88 -3.80
C LEU A 62 5.32 0.05 -3.71
N ASP A 63 4.44 0.21 -4.70
CA ASP A 63 3.06 -0.26 -4.63
C ASP A 63 2.74 -1.21 -5.80
N ASP A 64 1.87 -2.16 -5.52
CA ASP A 64 1.33 -3.12 -6.47
C ASP A 64 -0.17 -3.25 -6.18
N GLY A 65 -0.99 -2.66 -7.05
CA GLY A 65 -2.44 -2.59 -6.91
C GLY A 65 -2.92 -1.26 -6.30
N GLY A 66 -2.03 -0.49 -5.66
CA GLY A 66 -2.31 0.86 -5.18
C GLY A 66 -2.90 0.91 -3.76
N ASP A 67 -2.86 -0.17 -2.99
CA ASP A 67 -3.51 -0.25 -1.68
C ASP A 67 -2.77 0.52 -0.60
N ALA A 68 -1.44 0.56 -0.64
CA ALA A 68 -0.64 1.36 0.29
C ALA A 68 -0.88 2.86 0.05
N THR A 69 -0.95 3.27 -1.22
CA THR A 69 -1.30 4.62 -1.63
C THR A 69 -2.73 4.98 -1.24
N LEU A 70 -3.69 4.09 -1.52
CA LEU A 70 -5.10 4.27 -1.15
C LEU A 70 -5.25 4.45 0.36
N LEU A 71 -4.59 3.62 1.17
CA LEU A 71 -4.68 3.68 2.63
C LEU A 71 -4.28 5.07 3.17
N ILE A 72 -3.13 5.58 2.73
CA ILE A 72 -2.62 6.87 3.22
C ILE A 72 -3.45 8.04 2.69
N HIS A 73 -3.86 8.00 1.43
CA HIS A 73 -4.71 9.02 0.83
C HIS A 73 -6.08 9.09 1.52
N LEU A 74 -6.80 7.97 1.53
CA LEU A 74 -8.15 7.88 2.08
C LEU A 74 -8.15 8.17 3.58
N GLY A 75 -7.16 7.65 4.32
CA GLY A 75 -6.99 7.95 5.74
C GLY A 75 -6.76 9.44 6.00
N SER A 76 -5.93 10.12 5.19
CA SER A 76 -5.70 11.56 5.31
C SER A 76 -6.95 12.37 4.99
N LYS A 77 -7.79 11.94 4.04
CA LYS A 77 -9.12 12.54 3.81
C LYS A 77 -10.03 12.34 5.00
N ALA A 78 -10.06 11.14 5.57
CA ALA A 78 -10.89 10.79 6.70
C ALA A 78 -10.53 11.56 7.99
N GLU A 79 -9.29 12.04 8.12
CA GLU A 79 -8.90 12.98 9.19
C GLU A 79 -9.64 14.31 9.11
N SER A 80 -9.98 14.77 7.90
CA SER A 80 -10.72 16.03 7.68
C SER A 80 -12.23 15.80 7.56
N ASP A 81 -12.64 14.67 7.01
CA ASP A 81 -14.04 14.30 6.81
C ASP A 81 -14.20 12.78 6.97
N ILE A 82 -14.62 12.35 8.16
CA ILE A 82 -14.81 10.93 8.49
C ILE A 82 -15.90 10.25 7.64
N SER A 83 -16.80 11.03 7.01
CA SER A 83 -17.94 10.49 6.25
C SER A 83 -17.54 9.79 4.95
N VAL A 84 -16.31 10.01 4.47
CA VAL A 84 -15.73 9.27 3.34
C VAL A 84 -15.64 7.76 3.60
N LEU A 85 -15.81 7.32 4.85
CA LEU A 85 -15.75 5.93 5.29
C LEU A 85 -17.12 5.33 5.67
N ASP A 86 -18.23 5.98 5.33
CA ASP A 86 -19.57 5.56 5.80
C ASP A 86 -20.29 4.58 4.88
N ASN A 87 -19.89 4.50 3.61
CA ASN A 87 -20.61 3.74 2.59
C ASN A 87 -19.70 2.69 1.92
N PRO A 88 -19.26 1.64 2.64
CA PRO A 88 -18.49 0.56 2.02
C PRO A 88 -19.35 -0.22 1.03
N THR A 89 -18.81 -0.48 -0.14
CA THR A 89 -19.45 -1.20 -1.25
C THR A 89 -19.00 -2.65 -1.38
N SER A 90 -17.95 -3.03 -0.64
CA SER A 90 -17.40 -4.39 -0.61
C SER A 90 -17.02 -4.81 0.82
N GLU A 91 -16.76 -6.11 1.00
CA GLU A 91 -16.21 -6.61 2.26
C GLU A 91 -14.83 -6.00 2.55
N GLU A 92 -13.99 -5.89 1.52
CA GLU A 92 -12.66 -5.31 1.62
C GLU A 92 -12.71 -3.84 2.05
N GLU A 93 -13.59 -3.02 1.46
CA GLU A 93 -13.81 -1.64 1.88
C GLU A 93 -14.32 -1.56 3.32
N ARG A 94 -15.24 -2.45 3.71
CA ARG A 94 -15.74 -2.47 5.10
C ARG A 94 -14.60 -2.71 6.09
N VAL A 95 -13.66 -3.61 5.77
CA VAL A 95 -12.51 -3.90 6.64
C VAL A 95 -11.48 -2.77 6.60
N LEU A 96 -11.18 -2.22 5.42
CA LEU A 96 -10.32 -1.04 5.26
C LEU A 96 -10.84 0.13 6.09
N TYR A 97 -12.12 0.47 5.94
CA TYR A 97 -12.73 1.61 6.62
C TYR A 97 -12.74 1.41 8.13
N ALA A 98 -12.99 0.19 8.60
CA ALA A 98 -12.88 -0.14 10.02
C ALA A 98 -11.45 0.03 10.53
N ALA A 99 -10.44 -0.42 9.77
CA ALA A 99 -9.04 -0.24 10.11
C ALA A 99 -8.64 1.25 10.17
N ILE A 100 -9.11 2.05 9.21
CA ILE A 100 -8.88 3.50 9.22
C ILE A 100 -9.54 4.16 10.42
N LYS A 101 -10.82 3.89 10.68
CA LYS A 101 -11.55 4.43 11.83
C LYS A 101 -10.84 4.08 13.16
N ALA A 102 -10.34 2.84 13.28
CA ALA A 102 -9.60 2.40 14.46
C ALA A 102 -8.27 3.18 14.63
N ARG A 103 -7.48 3.33 13.56
CA ARG A 103 -6.23 4.08 13.60
C ARG A 103 -6.45 5.55 13.93
N LEU A 104 -7.48 6.19 13.36
CA LEU A 104 -7.82 7.58 13.65
C LEU A 104 -8.20 7.80 15.12
N ALA A 105 -8.92 6.85 15.72
CA ALA A 105 -9.29 6.91 17.13
C ALA A 105 -8.08 6.73 18.05
N GLU A 106 -7.10 5.90 17.67
CA GLU A 106 -5.87 5.66 18.43
C GLU A 106 -4.86 6.81 18.29
N GLN A 107 -4.67 7.31 17.06
CA GLN A 107 -3.62 8.26 16.73
C GLN A 107 -4.09 9.28 15.67
N PRO A 108 -4.79 10.35 16.09
CA PRO A 108 -5.19 11.44 15.19
C PRO A 108 -3.99 12.09 14.50
N GLY A 109 -4.10 12.41 13.21
CA GLY A 109 -3.03 13.04 12.42
C GLY A 109 -1.96 12.06 11.91
N TRP A 110 -2.15 10.75 12.12
CA TRP A 110 -1.21 9.72 11.68
C TRP A 110 -1.06 9.69 10.15
N TYR A 111 -2.17 9.74 9.41
CA TYR A 111 -2.16 9.63 7.96
C TYR A 111 -1.60 10.88 7.29
N SER A 112 -2.04 12.07 7.69
CA SER A 112 -1.53 13.33 7.11
C SER A 112 -0.03 13.52 7.40
N ASN A 113 0.44 13.10 8.58
CA ASN A 113 1.87 13.11 8.90
C ASN A 113 2.68 12.20 7.97
N ILE A 114 2.20 10.98 7.69
CA ILE A 114 2.86 10.10 6.72
C ILE A 114 2.79 10.69 5.32
N LEU A 115 1.60 11.11 4.89
CA LEU A 115 1.36 11.64 3.55
C LEU A 115 2.29 12.82 3.23
N GLY A 116 2.48 13.73 4.19
CA GLY A 116 3.36 14.89 4.03
C GLY A 116 4.85 14.55 3.86
N ASN A 117 5.27 13.33 4.19
CA ASN A 117 6.67 12.88 4.06
C ASN A 117 6.91 12.01 2.82
N ILE A 118 5.87 11.53 2.14
CA ILE A 118 6.01 10.73 0.92
C ILE A 118 6.50 11.62 -0.23
N ARG A 119 7.64 11.24 -0.84
CA ARG A 119 8.25 11.94 -1.97
C ARG A 119 7.78 11.41 -3.32
N GLY A 120 7.25 10.19 -3.35
CA GLY A 120 6.64 9.61 -4.53
C GLY A 120 6.30 8.14 -4.38
N VAL A 121 5.55 7.64 -5.36
CA VAL A 121 5.18 6.22 -5.49
C VAL A 121 5.65 5.65 -6.82
N THR A 122 6.06 4.38 -6.83
CA THR A 122 6.20 3.58 -8.05
C THR A 122 5.13 2.49 -8.04
N GLU A 123 4.28 2.45 -9.06
CA GLU A 123 3.17 1.48 -9.14
C GLU A 123 3.34 0.53 -10.32
N GLU A 124 3.22 -0.76 -10.03
CA GLU A 124 3.56 -1.84 -10.95
C GLU A 124 2.38 -2.37 -11.78
N THR A 125 1.14 -2.25 -11.32
CA THR A 125 0.00 -2.91 -11.98
C THR A 125 -0.92 -1.95 -12.73
N THR A 126 -1.62 -2.48 -13.72
CA THR A 126 -2.66 -1.72 -14.44
C THR A 126 -3.73 -1.15 -13.50
N THR A 127 -4.14 -1.90 -12.48
CA THR A 127 -5.19 -1.48 -11.53
C THR A 127 -4.73 -0.29 -10.69
N GLY A 128 -3.55 -0.37 -10.08
CA GLY A 128 -3.02 0.74 -9.30
C GLY A 128 -2.72 1.96 -10.17
N VAL A 129 -2.19 1.77 -11.38
CA VAL A 129 -1.96 2.87 -12.34
C VAL A 129 -3.27 3.58 -12.68
N HIS A 130 -4.36 2.84 -12.89
CA HIS A 130 -5.66 3.44 -13.15
C HIS A 130 -6.16 4.28 -11.96
N ARG A 131 -5.96 3.81 -10.72
CA ARG A 131 -6.26 4.58 -9.51
C ARG A 131 -5.43 5.89 -9.46
N LEU A 132 -4.15 5.83 -9.80
CA LEU A 132 -3.28 7.02 -9.85
C LEU A 132 -3.74 8.02 -10.93
N TYR A 133 -4.13 7.57 -12.12
CA TYR A 133 -4.68 8.44 -13.15
C TYR A 133 -5.99 9.09 -12.72
N GLN A 134 -6.90 8.34 -12.07
CA GLN A 134 -8.13 8.91 -11.51
C GLN A 134 -7.84 10.02 -10.50
N MET A 135 -6.89 9.81 -9.58
CA MET A 135 -6.46 10.84 -8.63
C MET A 135 -5.86 12.05 -9.36
N GLN A 136 -5.03 11.82 -10.39
CA GLN A 136 -4.43 12.90 -11.17
C GLN A 136 -5.49 13.73 -11.93
N GLU A 137 -6.44 13.09 -12.60
CA GLU A 137 -7.55 13.74 -13.32
C GLU A 137 -8.41 14.60 -12.39
N GLN A 138 -8.55 14.16 -11.14
CA GLN A 138 -9.27 14.90 -10.08
C GLN A 138 -8.43 15.99 -9.41
N ASN A 139 -7.17 16.18 -9.82
CA ASN A 139 -6.18 17.06 -9.16
C ASN A 139 -6.00 16.74 -7.66
N ASP A 140 -6.06 15.46 -7.34
CA ASP A 140 -6.07 14.93 -5.98
C ASP A 140 -4.90 13.95 -5.73
N LEU A 141 -3.99 13.81 -6.69
CA LEU A 141 -2.76 13.02 -6.51
C LEU A 141 -1.76 13.82 -5.64
N PRO A 142 -1.42 13.35 -4.42
CA PRO A 142 -0.71 14.16 -3.44
C PRO A 142 0.82 14.25 -3.65
N PHE A 143 1.40 13.33 -4.43
CA PHE A 143 2.84 13.28 -4.72
C PHE A 143 3.11 12.70 -6.11
N PRO A 144 4.31 12.89 -6.68
CA PRO A 144 4.67 12.29 -7.97
C PRO A 144 4.53 10.77 -7.98
N ALA A 145 3.99 10.24 -9.09
CA ALA A 145 3.85 8.81 -9.29
C ALA A 145 4.56 8.37 -10.59
N ILE A 146 5.26 7.24 -10.53
CA ILE A 146 5.83 6.59 -11.70
C ILE A 146 5.00 5.35 -12.02
N ASN A 147 4.36 5.39 -13.19
CA ASN A 147 3.73 4.23 -13.81
C ASN A 147 4.82 3.30 -14.34
N VAL A 148 5.14 2.25 -13.58
CA VAL A 148 6.10 1.23 -13.99
C VAL A 148 5.45 0.24 -14.96
N ASN A 149 4.15 -0.04 -14.78
CA ASN A 149 3.40 -1.00 -15.58
C ASN A 149 3.56 -0.79 -17.10
N ASP A 150 3.43 0.45 -17.56
CA ASP A 150 3.40 0.78 -18.98
C ASP A 150 4.79 0.89 -19.61
N SER A 151 5.85 0.66 -18.84
CA SER A 151 7.16 0.37 -19.42
C SER A 151 7.05 -0.83 -20.34
N VAL A 152 7.64 -0.75 -21.55
CA VAL A 152 7.57 -1.85 -22.54
C VAL A 152 8.12 -3.16 -21.95
N THR A 153 9.23 -3.07 -21.22
CA THR A 153 9.87 -4.21 -20.55
C THR A 153 9.08 -4.77 -19.37
N LYS A 154 8.02 -4.08 -18.92
CA LYS A 154 7.08 -4.57 -17.91
C LYS A 154 5.84 -5.13 -18.62
N SER A 155 5.00 -4.26 -19.17
CA SER A 155 3.71 -4.63 -19.79
C SER A 155 3.79 -5.73 -20.85
N LYS A 156 4.85 -5.77 -21.67
CA LYS A 156 4.99 -6.77 -22.75
C LYS A 156 5.72 -8.04 -22.32
N PHE A 157 6.26 -8.07 -21.11
CA PHE A 157 6.95 -9.24 -20.57
C PHE A 157 6.20 -9.84 -19.40
N ASP A 158 6.12 -9.11 -18.29
CA ASP A 158 5.48 -9.56 -17.06
C ASP A 158 4.02 -9.96 -17.31
N ASN A 159 3.19 -9.01 -17.77
CA ASN A 159 1.75 -9.24 -17.90
C ASN A 159 1.41 -10.30 -18.97
N LEU A 160 2.28 -10.50 -19.96
CA LEU A 160 2.04 -11.40 -21.10
C LEU A 160 2.72 -12.76 -20.92
N TYR A 161 4.04 -12.75 -20.79
CA TYR A 161 4.82 -13.97 -20.67
C TYR A 161 4.80 -14.52 -19.24
N GLY A 162 4.72 -13.69 -18.21
CA GLY A 162 4.55 -14.15 -16.82
C GLY A 162 3.26 -14.95 -16.65
N CYS A 163 2.11 -14.37 -17.02
CA CYS A 163 0.81 -15.05 -16.99
C CYS A 163 0.72 -16.30 -17.86
N ARG A 164 1.59 -16.46 -18.87
CA ARG A 164 1.61 -17.67 -19.71
C ARG A 164 2.23 -18.86 -18.96
N GLU A 165 3.16 -18.62 -18.05
CA GLU A 165 3.94 -19.66 -17.37
C GLU A 165 3.41 -20.00 -15.96
N SER A 166 2.57 -19.14 -15.36
CA SER A 166 2.10 -19.24 -13.97
C SER A 166 0.68 -19.78 -13.83
#